data_AF-A0A535BMH4-F1
#
_entry.id   AF-A0A535BMH4-F1
#
_cell.length_a   1.000
_cell.length_b   1.000
_cell.length_c   1.000
_cell.angle_alpha   90.00
_cell.angle_beta   90.00
_cell.angle_gamma   90.00
#
_symmetry.space_group_name_H-M   'P 1'
#
loop_
_entity.id
_entity.type
_entity.pdbx_description
1 polymer ?
#
loop_
_entity_poly.entity_id
_entity_poly.type
_entity_poly.pdbx_seq_one_letter_code
_entity_poly.pdbx_strand_id
1 'polypeptide(L)' 'MAHIEAVRVVQDPAYAASLSDADWRDLANSPEWDQMIGEQAEAVAPILAMYASKLPGGGRQVEAEIPVQRPFKILGTDIA' A
#
# COMPACT_ATOMS: atom_id res chain seq x y z
N MET A 1 -13.09 1.50 21.09
CA MET A 1 -13.14 1.83 19.65
C MET A 1 -13.37 0.52 18.92
N ALA A 2 -14.29 0.50 17.95
CA ALA A 2 -14.53 -0.71 17.15
C ALA A 2 -13.31 -0.93 16.25
N HIS A 3 -12.80 -2.17 16.19
CA HIS A 3 -11.69 -2.52 15.32
C HIS A 3 -12.16 -2.47 13.87
N ILE A 4 -11.45 -1.74 13.00
CA ILE A 4 -11.77 -1.70 11.57
C ILE A 4 -11.05 -2.85 10.89
N GLU A 5 -11.83 -3.76 10.30
CA GLU A 5 -11.28 -4.89 9.56
C GLU A 5 -10.79 -4.46 8.17
N ALA A 6 -9.47 -4.36 8.01
CA ALA A 6 -8.82 -3.96 6.76
C ALA A 6 -9.27 -4.82 5.55
N VAL A 7 -9.39 -6.14 5.75
CA VAL A 7 -9.85 -7.07 4.71
C VAL A 7 -11.28 -6.75 4.26
N ARG A 8 -12.16 -6.45 5.23
CA ARG A 8 -13.55 -6.12 4.95
C ARG A 8 -13.70 -4.82 4.19
N VAL A 9 -12.86 -3.81 4.49
CA VAL A 9 -12.84 -2.54 3.74
C VAL A 9 -12.54 -2.77 2.26
N VAL A 10 -11.69 -3.75 1.94
CA VAL A 10 -11.31 -4.07 0.56
C VAL A 10 -12.35 -4.93 -0.16
N GLN A 11 -12.99 -5.86 0.55
CA GLN A 11 -13.94 -6.80 -0.04
C GLN A 11 -15.38 -6.29 -0.09
N ASP A 12 -15.76 -5.39 0.81
CA ASP A 12 -17.12 -4.85 0.93
C ASP A 12 -17.13 -3.34 0.67
N PRO A 13 -17.47 -2.92 -0.57
CA PRO A 13 -17.52 -1.50 -0.93
C PRO A 13 -18.62 -0.73 -0.17
N ALA A 14 -19.69 -1.40 0.27
CA ALA A 14 -20.74 -0.75 1.06
C ALA A 14 -20.24 -0.45 2.48
N TYR A 15 -19.44 -1.36 3.05
CA TYR A 15 -18.76 -1.12 4.32
C TYR A 15 -17.78 0.05 4.20
N ALA A 16 -16.93 0.07 3.17
CA ALA A 16 -15.99 1.18 2.93
C ALA A 16 -16.70 2.53 2.77
N ALA A 17 -17.86 2.56 2.09
CA ALA A 17 -18.67 3.76 1.92
C ALA A 17 -19.34 4.24 3.22
N SER A 18 -19.52 3.36 4.21
CA SER A 18 -20.10 3.71 5.51
C SER A 18 -19.10 4.32 6.50
N LEU A 19 -17.79 4.22 6.20
CA LEU A 19 -16.73 4.71 7.09
C LEU A 19 -16.62 6.23 7.08
N SER A 20 -16.40 6.80 8.27
CA SER A 20 -16.13 8.23 8.45
C SER A 20 -14.65 8.56 8.20
N ASP A 21 -14.32 9.84 8.06
CA ASP A 21 -12.94 10.29 7.89
C ASP A 21 -12.05 9.93 9.10
N ALA A 22 -12.63 9.78 10.30
CA ALA A 22 -11.90 9.30 11.47
C ALA A 22 -11.58 7.81 11.36
N ASP A 23 -12.53 7.01 10.86
CA ASP A 23 -12.35 5.57 10.64
C ASP A 23 -11.26 5.31 9.57
N TRP A 24 -11.24 6.10 8.50
CA TRP A 24 -10.17 6.03 7.49
C TRP A 24 -8.79 6.36 8.05
N ARG A 25 -8.70 7.31 9.01
CA ARG A 25 -7.44 7.62 9.70
C ARG A 25 -7.02 6.49 10.64
N ASP A 26 -7.95 5.90 11.36
CA ASP A 26 -7.67 4.79 12.27
C ASP A 26 -7.22 3.55 11.47
N LEU A 27 -7.85 3.28 10.31
CA LEU A 27 -7.41 2.25 9.37
C LEU A 27 -5.99 2.50 8.86
N ALA A 28 -5.66 3.73 8.46
CA ALA A 28 -4.32 4.09 7.99
C ALA A 28 -3.22 3.91 9.06
N ASN A 29 -3.59 3.96 10.34
CA ASN A 29 -2.66 3.72 11.45
C ASN A 29 -2.59 2.24 11.85
N SER A 30 -3.36 1.36 11.21
CA SER A 30 -3.38 -0.07 11.52
C SER A 30 -2.21 -0.81 10.84
N PRO A 31 -1.40 -1.59 11.60
CA PRO A 31 -0.36 -2.43 11.02
C PRO A 31 -0.89 -3.46 10.01
N GLU A 32 -2.14 -3.91 10.18
CA GLU A 32 -2.80 -4.86 9.28
C GLU A 32 -3.05 -4.22 7.90
N TRP A 33 -3.34 -2.91 7.88
CA TRP A 33 -3.53 -2.17 6.64
C TRP A 33 -2.20 -1.99 5.88
N ASP A 34 -1.11 -1.69 6.59
CA ASP A 34 0.22 -1.61 5.99
C ASP A 34 0.67 -2.96 5.40
N GLN A 35 0.43 -4.06 6.11
CA GLN A 35 0.69 -5.41 5.59
C GLN A 35 -0.14 -5.72 4.35
N MET A 36 -1.44 -5.36 4.35
CA MET A 36 -2.29 -5.54 3.19
C MET A 36 -1.83 -4.73 1.97
N ILE A 37 -1.36 -3.49 2.16
CA ILE A 37 -0.78 -2.71 1.06
C ILE A 37 0.47 -3.41 0.50
N GLY A 38 1.32 -3.95 1.37
CA GLY A 38 2.57 -4.61 0.96
C GLY A 38 2.38 -5.97 0.28
N GLU A 39 1.46 -6.79 0.78
CA GLU A 39 1.27 -8.18 0.30
C GLU A 39 0.12 -8.32 -0.70
N GLN A 40 -0.89 -7.45 -0.62
CA GLN A 40 -2.15 -7.55 -1.38
C GLN A 40 -2.47 -6.25 -2.12
N ALA A 41 -1.45 -5.61 -2.70
CA ALA A 41 -1.57 -4.33 -3.40
C ALA A 41 -2.67 -4.31 -4.48
N GLU A 42 -2.87 -5.39 -5.24
CA GLU A 42 -3.91 -5.48 -6.27
C GLU A 42 -5.33 -5.40 -5.69
N ALA A 43 -5.56 -6.04 -4.54
CA ALA A 43 -6.86 -5.99 -3.88
C ALA A 43 -7.12 -4.61 -3.31
N VAL A 44 -6.09 -3.94 -2.79
CA VAL A 44 -6.18 -2.62 -2.16
C VAL A 44 -6.26 -1.47 -3.19
N ALA A 45 -5.76 -1.68 -4.41
CA ALA A 45 -5.74 -0.69 -5.49
C ALA A 45 -7.09 0.04 -5.75
N PRO A 46 -8.25 -0.64 -5.88
CA PRO A 46 -9.53 0.04 -6.09
C PRO A 46 -9.93 0.93 -4.90
N ILE A 47 -9.66 0.49 -3.67
CA ILE A 47 -9.95 1.29 -2.47
C ILE A 47 -9.07 2.52 -2.42
N LEU A 48 -7.77 2.39 -2.72
CA LEU A 48 -6.87 3.55 -2.81
C LEU A 48 -7.31 4.49 -3.92
N ALA A 49 -7.71 3.99 -5.09
CA ALA A 49 -8.19 4.84 -6.18
C ALA A 49 -9.42 5.68 -5.78
N MET A 50 -10.33 5.12 -4.98
CA MET A 50 -11.56 5.81 -4.54
C MET A 50 -11.35 6.69 -3.29
N TYR A 51 -10.53 6.24 -2.35
CA TYR A 51 -10.44 6.79 -0.98
C TYR A 51 -9.04 7.29 -0.60
N ALA A 52 -8.06 7.35 -1.52
CA ALA A 52 -6.73 7.90 -1.24
C ALA A 52 -6.76 9.33 -0.69
N SER A 53 -7.78 10.13 -1.04
CA SER A 53 -7.98 11.49 -0.51
C SER A 53 -8.35 11.53 0.98
N LYS A 54 -8.88 10.42 1.51
CA LYS A 54 -9.29 10.26 2.92
C LYS A 54 -8.18 9.67 3.79
N LEU A 55 -7.26 8.93 3.16
CA LEU A 55 -6.11 8.34 3.85
C LEU A 55 -5.00 9.39 4.05
N PRO A 56 -4.53 9.61 5.29
CA PRO A 56 -3.39 10.50 5.55
C PRO A 56 -2.13 9.89 4.92
N GLY A 57 -1.76 10.39 3.75
CA GLY A 57 -0.63 9.86 2.99
C GLY A 57 -0.99 9.19 1.67
N GLY A 58 -2.15 9.49 1.04
CA GLY A 58 -2.46 9.11 -0.35
C GLY A 58 -1.46 9.56 -1.44
N GLY A 59 -0.30 10.08 -1.05
CA GLY A 59 0.88 10.33 -1.87
C GLY A 59 2.12 9.57 -1.43
N ARG A 60 2.03 8.60 -0.50
CA ARG A 60 3.12 7.66 -0.27
C ARG A 60 3.07 6.67 -1.42
N GLN A 61 3.58 7.14 -2.56
CA GLN A 61 4.27 6.27 -3.47
C GLN A 61 5.08 5.35 -2.56
N VAL A 62 4.72 4.07 -2.53
CA VAL A 62 5.72 3.05 -2.30
C VAL A 62 6.74 3.37 -3.39
N GLU A 63 7.72 4.20 -3.03
CA GLU A 63 9.02 4.19 -3.64
C GLU A 63 9.44 2.74 -3.36
N ALA A 64 8.98 1.84 -4.23
CA ALA A 64 9.72 0.65 -4.50
C ALA A 64 11.11 1.23 -4.75
N GLU A 65 11.99 1.08 -3.77
CA GLU A 65 13.40 1.27 -3.97
C GLU A 65 13.71 0.30 -5.11
N ILE A 66 13.57 0.77 -6.35
CA ILE A 66 14.15 0.11 -7.50
C ILE A 66 15.62 0.13 -7.09
N PRO A 67 16.22 -1.02 -6.71
CA PRO A 67 17.61 -1.00 -6.34
C PRO A 67 18.31 -0.42 -7.55
N VAL A 68 18.89 0.77 -7.40
CA VAL A 68 19.66 1.42 -8.46
C VAL A 68 20.65 0.37 -8.90
N GLN A 69 20.38 -0.26 -10.04
CA GLN A 69 21.30 -1.22 -10.64
C GLN A 69 22.50 -0.41 -11.05
N ARG A 70 23.45 -0.26 -10.12
CA ARG A 70 24.78 0.24 -10.42
C ARG A 70 25.30 -0.68 -11.52
N PRO A 71 25.79 -0.16 -12.66
CA PRO A 71 26.40 -1.02 -13.66
C PRO A 71 27.56 -1.74 -12.99
N PHE A 72 27.39 -3.04 -12.71
CA PHE A 72 28.49 -3.85 -12.26
C PHE A 72 29.49 -3.90 -13.42
N LYS A 73 30.68 -3.39 -13.18
CA LYS A 73 31.79 -3.49 -14.12
C LYS A 73 32.22 -4.94 -14.10
N ILE A 74 31.86 -5.72 -15.12
CA ILE A 74 32.42 -7.06 -15.33
C ILE A 74 33.92 -6.86 -15.56
N LEU A 75 34.72 -7.12 -14.53
CA LEU A 75 36.17 -7.13 -14.63
C LEU A 75 36.57 -8.58 -14.95
N GLY A 76 36.97 -8.82 -16.19
CA GLY A 76 37.52 -10.12 -16.61
C GLY A 76 36.85 -10.69 -17.86
N THR A 77 37.20 -10.14 -19.01
CA THR A 77 37.31 -10.95 -20.23
C THR A 77 38.75 -10.82 -20.72
N ASP A 78 39.65 -11.47 -20.01
CA ASP A 78 40.92 -11.92 -20.56
C ASP A 78 40.77 -13.44 -20.70
N ILE A 79 40.43 -13.89 -21.90
CA ILE A 79 40.56 -15.29 -22.27
C ILE A 79 41.71 -15.28 -23.27
N ALA A 80 42.82 -15.84 -22.79
CA ALA A 80 44.05 -16.11 -23.52
C ALA A 80 43.83 -17.02 -24.75
#